data_AF-A0AAN8DTA5-F1
#
_entry.id   AF-A0AAN8DTA5-F1
#
_cell.length_a   1.000
_cell.length_b   1.000
_cell.length_c   1.000
_cell.angle_alpha   90.00
_cell.angle_beta   90.00
_cell.angle_gamma   90.00
#
_symmetry.space_group_name_H-M   'P 1'
#
loop_
_entity.id
_entity.type
_entity.pdbx_description
1 polymer ?
#
loop_
_entity_poly.entity_id
_entity_poly.type
_entity_poly.pdbx_seq_one_letter_code
_entity_poly.pdbx_strand_id
1 'polypeptide(L)'
;MGLSDDKDRIVINVGGIRHQTYRSTLRTLPGTTLSQLAEPDAPNHFDYDAKIDKFFFDRHPGVFAHILNYYRTGKLHCPADVCGPLYEEELAFWGIDETDVEPCCWMNYRQHREAEEALDSFGGGGACWTW
;
A
#
# COMPACT_ATOMS: atom_id res chain seq x y z
N MET A 1 -5.31 11.21 33.44
CA MET A 1 -4.50 11.27 32.20
C MET A 1 -5.43 11.03 31.02
N GLY A 2 -5.36 11.82 29.95
CA GLY A 2 -5.92 11.42 28.65
C GLY A 2 -7.06 12.27 28.06
N LEU A 3 -6.90 13.60 27.92
CA LEU A 3 -7.72 14.41 27.00
C LEU A 3 -6.98 14.72 25.68
N SER A 4 -5.83 14.07 25.45
CA SER A 4 -4.89 14.39 24.37
C SER A 4 -4.69 13.29 23.33
N ASP A 5 -5.32 12.11 23.48
CA ASP A 5 -5.09 10.96 22.58
C ASP A 5 -5.86 11.06 21.25
N ASP A 6 -7.03 11.73 21.25
CA ASP A 6 -7.85 11.88 20.04
C ASP A 6 -7.24 12.85 19.02
N LYS A 7 -6.44 13.82 19.46
CA LYS A 7 -5.80 14.81 18.56
C LYS A 7 -4.63 14.24 17.76
N ASP A 8 -4.13 13.06 18.11
CA ASP A 8 -3.03 12.41 17.38
C ASP A 8 -3.51 11.35 16.38
N ARG A 9 -4.84 11.13 16.31
CA ARG A 9 -5.43 10.20 15.34
C ARG A 9 -5.63 10.90 14.01
N ILE A 10 -5.36 10.17 12.94
CA ILE A 10 -5.53 10.59 11.55
C ILE A 10 -6.47 9.61 10.85
N VAL A 11 -7.36 10.15 10.01
CA VAL A 11 -8.29 9.37 9.21
C VAL A 11 -7.87 9.41 7.75
N ILE A 12 -7.71 8.23 7.15
CA ILE A 12 -7.29 8.05 5.77
C ILE A 12 -8.36 7.20 5.09
N ASN A 13 -9.02 7.76 4.07
CA ASN A 13 -9.96 7.05 3.23
C ASN A 13 -9.22 6.52 2.00
N VAL A 14 -9.24 5.21 1.81
CA VAL A 14 -8.60 4.55 0.67
C VAL A 14 -9.66 3.76 -0.08
N GLY A 15 -9.91 4.09 -1.35
CA GLY A 15 -10.89 3.39 -2.19
C GLY A 15 -12.31 3.37 -1.60
N GLY A 16 -12.67 4.36 -0.77
CA GLY A 16 -13.95 4.42 -0.05
C GLY A 16 -13.94 3.78 1.34
N ILE A 17 -12.91 3.03 1.72
CA ILE A 17 -12.77 2.42 3.04
C ILE A 17 -12.03 3.36 3.99
N ARG A 18 -12.62 3.60 5.15
CA ARG A 18 -12.05 4.48 6.18
C ARG A 18 -11.09 3.71 7.07
N HIS A 19 -9.83 4.12 7.06
CA HIS A 19 -8.78 3.67 7.97
C HIS A 19 -8.49 4.75 9.00
N GLN A 20 -8.25 4.35 10.25
CA GLN A 20 -7.88 5.26 11.32
C GLN A 20 -6.64 4.72 12.05
N THR A 21 -5.70 5.61 12.32
CA THR A 21 -4.44 5.27 13.00
C THR A 21 -3.87 6.49 13.70
N TYR A 22 -2.74 6.34 14.39
CA TYR A 22 -2.01 7.44 15.01
C TYR A 22 -0.97 8.02 14.06
N ARG A 23 -0.74 9.34 14.14
CA ARG A 23 0.36 10.00 13.41
C ARG A 23 1.72 9.41 13.81
N SER A 24 1.89 9.04 15.07
CA SER A 24 3.07 8.31 15.55
C SER A 24 3.30 6.98 14.82
N THR A 25 2.24 6.24 14.47
CA THR A 25 2.35 5.01 13.66
C THR A 25 2.88 5.31 12.28
N LEU A 26 2.45 6.40 11.64
CA LEU A 26 2.91 6.73 10.29
C LEU A 26 4.39 7.15 10.25
N ARG A 27 4.94 7.62 11.39
CA ARG A 27 6.35 8.00 11.52
C ARG A 27 7.30 6.83 11.75
N THR A 28 6.80 5.60 11.92
CA THR A 28 7.67 4.43 12.17
C THR A 28 8.54 4.07 10.97
N LEU A 29 8.09 4.42 9.76
CA LEU A 29 8.80 4.18 8.50
C LEU A 29 9.02 5.51 7.78
N PRO A 30 10.11 6.24 8.10
CA PRO A 30 10.38 7.54 7.51
C PRO A 30 10.70 7.41 6.01
N GLY A 31 10.39 8.45 5.23
CA GLY A 31 10.67 8.51 3.80
C GLY A 31 9.58 7.89 2.91
N THR A 32 8.55 7.30 3.51
CA THR A 32 7.38 6.75 2.83
C THR A 32 6.28 7.79 2.62
N THR A 33 5.34 7.53 1.71
CA THR A 33 4.18 8.42 1.44
C THR A 33 3.34 8.64 2.71
N LEU A 34 3.14 7.60 3.51
CA LEU A 34 2.36 7.72 4.75
C LEU A 34 3.10 8.53 5.83
N SER A 35 4.43 8.47 5.89
CA SER A 35 5.19 9.31 6.82
C SER A 35 4.98 10.80 6.55
N GLN A 36 4.83 11.20 5.28
CA GLN A 36 4.54 12.57 4.89
C GLN A 36 3.17 13.04 5.37
N LEU A 37 2.17 12.15 5.49
CA LEU A 37 0.85 12.50 6.05
C LEU A 37 0.90 12.88 7.54
N ALA A 38 1.96 12.45 8.25
CA ALA A 38 2.16 12.79 9.65
C ALA A 38 2.71 14.21 9.84
N GLU A 39 3.18 14.85 8.78
CA GLU A 39 3.77 16.18 8.80
C GLU A 39 2.71 17.30 8.79
N PRO A 40 3.03 18.49 9.34
CA PRO A 40 2.08 19.60 9.44
C PRO A 40 1.65 20.18 8.08
N ASP A 41 2.48 20.02 7.05
CA ASP A 41 2.28 20.52 5.70
C ASP A 41 1.55 19.53 4.78
N ALA A 42 1.27 18.30 5.25
CA ALA A 42 0.52 17.30 4.50
C ALA A 42 -0.76 17.81 3.84
N PRO A 43 -1.60 18.67 4.47
CA PRO A 43 -2.79 19.23 3.84
C PRO A 43 -2.54 20.01 2.54
N ASN A 44 -1.33 20.49 2.31
CA ASN A 44 -0.96 21.24 1.10
C ASN A 44 -0.49 20.33 -0.05
N HIS A 45 -0.15 19.08 0.25
CA HIS A 45 0.45 18.13 -0.69
C HIS A 45 -0.50 17.00 -1.08
N PHE A 46 -1.53 16.74 -0.28
CA PHE A 46 -2.48 15.64 -0.48
C PHE A 46 -3.92 16.14 -0.55
N ASP A 47 -4.81 15.31 -1.09
CA ASP A 47 -6.25 15.55 -1.09
C ASP A 47 -6.80 15.42 0.34
N TYR A 48 -6.91 16.57 1.01
CA TYR A 48 -7.30 16.70 2.40
C TYR A 48 -8.60 17.50 2.53
N ASP A 49 -9.61 16.89 3.14
CA ASP A 49 -10.87 17.56 3.44
C ASP A 49 -10.83 18.15 4.86
N ALA A 50 -10.56 19.46 4.94
CA ALA A 50 -10.48 20.19 6.20
C ALA A 50 -11.78 20.22 7.01
N LYS A 51 -12.95 19.94 6.39
CA LYS A 51 -14.23 19.94 7.12
C LYS A 51 -14.38 18.72 8.02
N ILE A 52 -13.75 17.61 7.64
CA ILE A 52 -13.89 16.31 8.30
C ILE A 52 -12.54 15.66 8.61
N ASP A 53 -11.46 16.42 8.49
CA ASP A 53 -10.08 16.05 8.86
C ASP A 53 -9.65 14.68 8.32
N LYS A 54 -9.89 14.46 7.02
CA LYS A 54 -9.61 13.18 6.36
C LYS A 54 -8.79 13.37 5.09
N PHE A 55 -7.90 12.42 4.83
CA PHE A 55 -7.21 12.28 3.56
C PHE A 55 -7.95 11.29 2.67
N PHE A 56 -7.87 11.49 1.35
CA PHE A 56 -8.45 10.57 0.37
C PHE A 56 -7.40 10.05 -0.61
N PHE A 57 -7.45 8.75 -0.87
CA PHE A 57 -6.62 8.06 -1.86
C PHE A 57 -7.49 7.12 -2.69
N ASP A 58 -7.49 7.29 -4.00
CA ASP A 58 -8.19 6.40 -4.93
C ASP A 58 -7.30 5.17 -5.26
N ARG A 59 -7.03 4.36 -4.23
CA ARG A 59 -6.13 3.20 -4.27
C ARG A 59 -6.80 1.95 -3.69
N HIS A 60 -6.14 0.81 -3.77
CA HIS A 60 -6.71 -0.47 -3.37
C HIS A 60 -6.84 -0.61 -1.83
N PRO A 61 -8.06 -0.68 -1.26
CA PRO A 61 -8.24 -0.67 0.19
C PRO A 61 -7.73 -1.94 0.90
N GLY A 62 -7.83 -3.10 0.23
CA GLY A 62 -7.35 -4.38 0.77
C GLY A 62 -5.83 -4.38 1.01
N VAL A 63 -5.05 -4.08 -0.03
CA VAL A 63 -3.59 -3.90 0.07
C VAL A 63 -3.22 -2.83 1.10
N PHE A 64 -3.93 -1.70 1.14
CA PHE A 64 -3.65 -0.65 2.11
C PHE A 64 -3.75 -1.12 3.57
N ALA A 65 -4.67 -2.04 3.89
CA ALA A 65 -4.77 -2.60 5.24
C ALA A 65 -3.49 -3.34 5.65
N HIS A 66 -2.86 -4.07 4.72
CA HIS A 66 -1.59 -4.76 4.95
C HIS A 66 -0.43 -3.78 5.06
N ILE A 67 -0.41 -2.75 4.21
CA ILE A 67 0.56 -1.67 4.28
C ILE A 67 0.48 -0.96 5.64
N LEU A 68 -0.72 -0.57 6.09
CA LEU A 68 -0.87 0.06 7.41
C LEU A 68 -0.45 -0.88 8.56
N ASN A 69 -0.64 -2.20 8.41
CA ASN A 69 -0.18 -3.17 9.39
C ASN A 69 1.35 -3.28 9.45
N TYR A 70 2.05 -3.04 8.34
CA TYR A 70 3.51 -2.96 8.31
C TYR A 70 4.02 -1.83 9.22
N TYR A 71 3.43 -0.63 9.18
CA TYR A 71 3.77 0.47 10.10
C TYR A 71 3.56 0.14 11.58
N ARG A 72 2.64 -0.78 11.88
CA ARG A 72 2.30 -1.20 13.26
C ARG A 72 3.22 -2.30 13.79
N THR A 73 3.61 -3.23 12.92
CA THR A 73 4.29 -4.48 13.33
C THR A 73 5.76 -4.54 12.90
N GLY A 74 6.16 -3.72 11.93
CA GLY A 74 7.46 -3.79 11.28
C GLY A 74 7.62 -5.00 10.35
N LYS A 75 6.53 -5.73 10.05
CA LYS A 75 6.55 -6.93 9.20
C LYS A 75 5.63 -6.76 7.99
N LEU A 76 6.20 -6.81 6.80
CA LEU A 76 5.46 -6.62 5.54
C LEU A 76 4.96 -7.98 5.02
N HIS A 77 3.64 -8.15 4.99
CA HIS A 77 3.00 -9.39 4.55
C HIS A 77 2.14 -9.17 3.31
N CYS A 78 2.39 -9.96 2.27
CA CYS A 78 1.58 -9.98 1.06
C CYS A 78 0.21 -10.66 1.31
N PRO A 79 -0.93 -10.05 0.94
CA PRO A 79 -2.24 -10.70 0.97
C PRO A 79 -2.28 -11.93 0.05
N ALA A 80 -3.05 -12.95 0.45
CA ALA A 80 -3.17 -14.19 -0.34
C ALA A 80 -4.11 -14.05 -1.56
N ASP A 81 -4.98 -13.05 -1.54
CA ASP A 81 -6.01 -12.76 -2.54
C ASP A 81 -5.60 -11.68 -3.56
N VAL A 82 -4.36 -11.20 -3.48
CA VAL A 82 -3.82 -10.14 -4.34
C VAL A 82 -2.65 -10.70 -5.15
N CYS A 83 -2.63 -10.43 -6.46
CA CYS A 83 -1.51 -10.82 -7.31
C CYS A 83 -0.27 -9.95 -7.03
N GLY A 84 0.92 -10.53 -7.23
CA GLY A 84 2.21 -9.87 -7.03
C GLY A 84 2.33 -8.50 -7.72
N PRO A 85 1.98 -8.38 -9.02
CA PRO A 85 2.09 -7.11 -9.76
C PRO A 85 1.23 -5.98 -9.19
N LEU A 86 -0.03 -6.27 -8.83
CA LEU A 86 -0.89 -5.28 -8.14
C LEU A 86 -0.31 -4.87 -6.78
N TYR A 87 0.28 -5.82 -6.05
CA TYR A 87 0.93 -5.53 -4.78
C TYR A 87 2.19 -4.66 -4.97
N GLU A 88 3.02 -4.94 -5.98
CA GLU A 88 4.21 -4.17 -6.35
C GLU A 88 3.85 -2.71 -6.70
N GLU A 89 2.81 -2.50 -7.51
CA GLU A 89 2.31 -1.18 -7.86
C GLU A 89 1.87 -0.37 -6.63
N GLU A 90 1.19 -1.02 -5.68
CA GLU A 90 0.80 -0.40 -4.42
C GLU A 90 2.02 -0.08 -3.55
N LEU A 91 2.96 -1.02 -3.37
CA LEU A 91 4.18 -0.77 -2.60
C LEU A 91 4.97 0.43 -3.15
N ALA A 92 5.10 0.51 -4.47
CA ALA A 92 5.75 1.63 -5.14
C ALA A 92 5.02 2.96 -4.87
N PHE A 93 3.69 2.98 -4.93
CA PHE A 93 2.90 4.17 -4.62
C PHE A 93 3.08 4.65 -3.17
N TRP A 94 3.13 3.71 -2.22
CA TRP A 94 3.30 4.02 -0.80
C TRP A 94 4.76 4.27 -0.40
N GLY A 95 5.70 4.11 -1.34
CA GLY A 95 7.13 4.31 -1.14
C GLY A 95 7.77 3.26 -0.25
N ILE A 96 7.30 2.01 -0.34
CA ILE A 96 7.79 0.87 0.44
C ILE A 96 8.62 -0.03 -0.46
N ASP A 97 9.76 -0.49 0.04
CA ASP A 97 10.65 -1.39 -0.70
C ASP A 97 10.09 -2.82 -0.68
N GLU A 98 10.00 -3.46 -1.85
CA GLU A 98 9.54 -4.85 -1.98
C GLU A 98 10.46 -5.86 -1.29
N THR A 99 11.72 -5.49 -1.04
CA THR A 99 12.69 -6.34 -0.34
C THR A 99 12.36 -6.51 1.15
N ASP A 100 11.51 -5.63 1.71
CA ASP A 100 11.04 -5.73 3.09
C ASP A 100 9.97 -6.81 3.30
N VAL A 101 9.47 -7.45 2.23
CA VAL A 101 8.48 -8.52 2.34
C VAL A 101 9.03 -9.69 3.16
N GLU A 102 8.25 -10.16 4.12
CA GLU A 102 8.66 -11.26 4.99
C GLU A 102 8.81 -12.58 4.21
N PRO A 103 9.79 -13.43 4.57
CA PRO A 103 10.06 -14.68 3.85
C PRO A 103 8.86 -15.62 3.70
N CYS A 104 7.91 -15.59 4.63
CA CYS A 104 6.69 -16.40 4.57
C CYS A 104 5.76 -16.01 3.41
N CYS A 105 5.89 -14.79 2.88
CA CYS A 105 5.06 -14.25 1.80
C CYS A 105 5.78 -14.26 0.43
N TRP A 106 7.09 -14.50 0.39
CA TRP A 106 7.89 -14.47 -0.85
C TRP A 106 7.39 -15.42 -1.92
N MET A 107 6.98 -16.64 -1.54
CA MET A 107 6.50 -17.63 -2.50
C MET A 107 5.22 -17.17 -3.18
N ASN A 108 4.28 -16.59 -2.43
CA ASN A 108 3.03 -16.07 -2.99
C ASN A 108 3.30 -14.88 -3.91
N TYR A 109 4.16 -13.95 -3.46
CA TYR A 109 4.56 -12.78 -4.23
C TYR A 109 5.18 -13.16 -5.59
N ARG A 110 6.14 -14.10 -5.58
CA ARG A 110 6.91 -14.49 -6.76
C ARG A 110 6.13 -15.38 -7.74
N GLN A 111 5.30 -16.30 -7.24
CA GLN A 111 4.52 -17.21 -8.10
C GLN A 111 3.55 -16.44 -9.01
N HIS A 112 3.00 -15.33 -8.55
CA HIS A 112 2.12 -14.50 -9.36
C HIS A 112 2.87 -13.67 -10.41
N ARG A 113 4.08 -13.20 -10.11
CA ARG A 113 4.93 -12.45 -11.05
C ARG A 113 5.42 -13.32 -12.21
N GLU A 114 5.91 -14.52 -11.90
CA GLU A 114 6.39 -15.47 -12.92
C GLU A 114 5.24 -15.98 -13.83
N ALA A 115 4.01 -16.04 -13.32
CA ALA A 115 2.84 -16.43 -14.12
C ALA A 115 2.47 -15.38 -15.19
N GLU A 116 2.55 -14.08 -14.87
CA GLU A 116 2.31 -13.01 -15.85
C GLU A 116 3.43 -12.93 -16.90
N GLU A 117 4.70 -13.04 -16.49
CA GLU A 117 5.84 -13.09 -17.42
C GLU A 117 5.74 -14.28 -18.37
N ALA A 118 5.28 -15.45 -17.88
CA ALA A 118 5.02 -16.60 -18.72
C ALA A 118 3.89 -16.33 -19.73
N LEU A 119 2.77 -15.74 -19.30
CA LEU A 119 1.65 -15.42 -20.19
C LEU A 119 2.02 -14.39 -21.26
N ASP A 120 2.80 -13.36 -20.92
CA ASP A 120 3.30 -12.36 -21.88
C ASP A 120 4.21 -13.01 -22.94
N SER A 121 5.06 -13.95 -22.51
CA SER A 121 5.91 -14.75 -23.40
C SER A 121 5.10 -15.62 -24.38
N PHE A 122 3.93 -16.12 -24.00
CA PHE A 122 3.02 -16.86 -24.89
C PHE A 122 2.18 -15.97 -25.82
N GLY A 123 2.04 -14.67 -25.52
CA GLY A 123 1.37 -13.68 -26.39
C GLY A 123 2.15 -13.33 -27.66
N GLY A 124 3.44 -13.67 -27.72
CA GLY A 124 4.31 -13.49 -28.89
C GLY A 124 4.31 -14.64 -29.91
N GLY A 125 3.44 -15.64 -29.73
CA GLY A 125 3.28 -16.77 -30.64
C GLY A 125 2.50 -16.40 -31.90
N GLY A 126 3.15 -15.67 -32.81
CA GLY A 126 2.63 -15.43 -34.16
C GLY A 126 2.14 -16.72 -34.80
N ALA A 127 0.83 -16.79 -35.02
CA ALA A 127 0.14 -17.80 -35.79
C ALA A 127 0.73 -17.85 -37.22
N CYS A 128 1.75 -18.67 -37.44
CA CYS A 128 2.18 -19.06 -38.77
C CYS A 128 1.36 -20.30 -39.20
N TRP A 129 0.07 -20.07 -39.47
CA TRP A 129 -0.73 -20.99 -40.27
C TRP A 129 -0.67 -20.50 -41.71
N THR A 130 0.31 -20.97 -42.47
CA THR A 130 0.24 -20.95 -43.94
C THR A 130 0.50 -22.35 -44.45
N TRP A 131 -0.47 -22.82 -45.24
CA TRP A 131 -0.66 -24.14 -45.82
C TRP A 131 0.54 -24.72 -46.56
#